data_AF-G4ZRV5-F1
#
_entry.id   AF-G4ZRV5-F1
#
_cell.length_a   1.000
_cell.length_b   1.000
_cell.length_c   1.000
_cell.angle_alpha   90.00
_cell.angle_beta   90.00
_cell.angle_gamma   90.00
#
_symmetry.space_group_name_H-M   'P 1'
#
loop_
_entity.id
_entity.type
_entity.pdbx_description
1 polymer ?
#
loop_
_entity_poly.entity_id
_entity_poly.type
_entity_poly.pdbx_seq_one_letter_code
_entity_poly.pdbx_strand_id
1 'polypeptide(L)' 'AVSRELLALLPKQANTSMCMRYLSKKGCICPAPGQCFNPSRAHFKPLALPADTKQFIDTNFLGLATEFQ' A
#
# COMPACT_ATOMS: atom_id res chain seq x y z
N ALA A 1 -14.22 0.24 -3.37
CA ALA A 1 -13.48 1.51 -3.17
C ALA A 1 -12.76 1.45 -1.82
N VAL A 2 -11.72 2.25 -1.59
CA VAL A 2 -11.01 2.29 -0.30
C VAL A 2 -11.75 3.23 0.66
N SER A 3 -12.03 2.82 1.90
CA SER A 3 -12.72 3.63 2.90
C SER A 3 -11.81 4.70 3.51
N ARG A 4 -12.38 5.79 4.04
CA ARG A 4 -11.58 6.89 4.66
C ARG A 4 -10.90 6.43 5.95
N GLU A 5 -11.56 5.57 6.70
CA GLU A 5 -11.07 5.01 7.96
C GLU A 5 -9.82 4.16 7.69
N LEU A 6 -9.87 3.30 6.68
CA LEU A 6 -8.71 2.51 6.28
C LEU A 6 -7.56 3.40 5.83
N LEU A 7 -7.85 4.48 5.08
CA LEU A 7 -6.82 5.44 4.67
C LEU A 7 -6.15 6.14 5.85
N ALA A 8 -6.88 6.42 6.93
CA ALA A 8 -6.34 7.05 8.12
C ALA A 8 -5.37 6.14 8.90
N LEU A 9 -5.54 4.82 8.79
CA LEU A 9 -4.70 3.82 9.46
C LEU A 9 -3.41 3.49 8.70
N LEU A 10 -3.29 3.92 7.44
CA LEU A 10 -2.12 3.57 6.64
C LEU A 10 -0.85 4.20 7.21
N PRO A 11 0.25 3.44 7.31
CA PRO A 11 1.57 3.98 7.58
C PRO A 11 1.87 5.16 6.65
N LYS A 12 2.48 6.20 7.20
CA LYS A 12 2.85 7.41 6.46
C LYS A 12 4.36 7.55 6.41
N GLN A 13 4.85 8.05 5.27
CA GLN A 13 6.22 8.51 5.09
C GLN A 13 6.16 9.99 4.70
N ALA A 14 6.66 10.85 5.59
CA ALA A 14 6.43 12.29 5.50
C ALA A 14 4.93 12.61 5.30
N ASN A 15 4.57 13.27 4.19
CA ASN A 15 3.18 13.67 3.89
C ASN A 15 2.42 12.67 3.01
N THR A 16 2.99 11.50 2.73
CA THR A 16 2.39 10.49 1.85
C THR A 16 1.97 9.25 2.61
N SER A 17 0.86 8.63 2.20
CA SER A 17 0.40 7.36 2.78
C SER A 17 0.96 6.18 2.00
N MET A 18 1.17 5.05 2.67
CA MET A 18 1.65 3.84 2.00
C MET A 18 0.73 3.41 0.83
N CYS A 19 1.35 2.95 -0.26
CA CYS A 19 0.66 2.38 -1.41
C CYS A 19 0.37 0.88 -1.17
N MET A 20 -0.89 0.55 -0.89
CA MET A 20 -1.30 -0.86 -0.71
C MET A 20 -1.04 -1.73 -1.95
N ARG A 21 -1.03 -1.15 -3.15
CA ARG A 21 -0.71 -1.87 -4.40
C ARG A 21 0.77 -2.18 -4.56
N TYR A 22 1.64 -1.36 -3.97
CA TYR A 22 3.07 -1.64 -3.97
C TYR A 22 3.38 -2.87 -3.12
N LEU A 23 2.70 -3.02 -1.98
CA LEU A 23 2.89 -4.19 -1.11
C LEU A 23 2.23 -5.48 -1.62
N SER A 24 1.45 -5.42 -2.70
CA SER A 24 0.61 -6.52 -3.13
C SER A 24 1.13 -7.20 -4.39
N LYS A 25 0.71 -8.45 -4.61
CA LYS A 25 1.04 -9.21 -5.83
C LYS A 25 0.48 -8.56 -7.10
N LYS A 26 -0.58 -7.76 -6.97
CA LYS A 26 -1.11 -6.97 -8.10
C LYS A 26 -0.09 -5.94 -8.61
N GLY A 27 0.80 -5.47 -7.74
CA GLY A 27 1.79 -4.46 -8.07
C GLY A 27 1.19 -3.06 -8.26
N CYS A 28 2.06 -2.07 -8.18
CA CYS A 28 1.75 -0.69 -8.53
C CYS A 28 2.29 -0.37 -9.93
N ILE A 29 1.44 0.19 -10.79
CA ILE A 29 1.87 0.71 -12.08
C ILE A 29 2.55 2.06 -11.80
N CYS A 30 3.86 2.11 -11.99
CA CYS A 30 4.68 3.27 -11.63
C CYS A 30 5.06 4.04 -12.91
N PRO A 31 5.02 5.38 -12.91
CA PRO A 31 5.59 6.17 -14.00
C PRO A 31 7.13 6.12 -14.00
N ALA A 32 7.74 5.88 -12.82
CA ALA A 32 9.18 5.76 -12.62
C ALA A 32 9.48 4.83 -11.42
N PRO A 33 10.68 4.21 -11.34
CA PRO A 33 11.06 3.37 -10.20
C PRO A 33 10.90 4.10 -8.87
N GLY A 34 10.29 3.45 -7.88
CA GLY A 34 10.09 4.02 -6.54
C GLY A 34 8.96 5.05 -6.42
N GLN A 35 8.28 5.43 -7.51
CA GLN A 35 7.17 6.38 -7.48
C GLN A 35 5.82 5.70 -7.66
N CYS A 36 4.82 6.14 -6.90
CA CYS A 36 3.43 5.74 -7.14
C CYS A 36 2.82 6.61 -8.25
N PHE A 37 1.87 6.06 -9.02
CA PHE A 37 1.05 6.86 -9.94
C PHE A 37 0.23 7.94 -9.21
N ASN A 38 -0.04 7.75 -7.91
CA ASN A 38 -0.75 8.72 -7.09
C ASN A 38 0.26 9.48 -6.19
N PRO A 39 0.38 10.82 -6.32
CA PRO A 39 1.36 11.62 -5.58
C PRO A 39 1.12 11.64 -4.06
N SER A 40 -0.09 11.29 -3.60
CA SER A 40 -0.38 11.12 -2.17
C SER A 40 0.11 9.79 -1.59
N ARG A 41 0.75 8.95 -2.41
CA ARG A 41 1.19 7.60 -2.06
C ARG A 41 2.69 7.41 -2.19
N ALA A 42 3.25 6.63 -1.28
CA ALA A 42 4.66 6.23 -1.32
C ALA A 42 4.86 4.71 -1.35
N HIS A 43 5.98 4.31 -1.93
CA HIS A 43 6.45 2.94 -1.99
C HIS A 43 7.52 2.73 -0.93
N PHE A 44 7.16 2.04 0.14
CA PHE A 44 8.06 1.67 1.21
C PHE A 44 7.52 0.45 1.96
N LYS A 45 8.43 -0.30 2.60
CA LYS A 45 8.06 -1.39 3.51
C LYS A 45 7.76 -0.79 4.89
N PRO A 46 6.51 -0.84 5.39
CA PRO A 46 6.21 -0.35 6.72
C PRO A 46 6.79 -1.27 7.79
N LEU A 47 7.08 -0.73 8.98
CA LEU A 47 7.53 -1.53 10.13
C LEU A 47 6.44 -2.50 10.61
N ALA A 48 5.18 -2.06 10.55
CA ALA A 48 4.02 -2.85 10.87
C ALA A 48 2.88 -2.55 9.88
N LEU A 49 2.16 -3.59 9.47
CA LEU A 49 1.00 -3.48 8.60
C LEU A 49 -0.27 -3.75 9.43
N PRO A 50 -1.22 -2.79 9.54
CA PRO A 50 -2.47 -3.02 10.25
C PRO A 50 -3.26 -4.20 9.65
N ALA A 51 -3.92 -4.98 10.51
CA ALA A 51 -4.68 -6.17 10.11
C ALA A 51 -5.73 -5.85 9.04
N ASP A 52 -6.49 -4.76 9.21
CA ASP A 52 -7.50 -4.30 8.25
C ASP A 52 -6.88 -3.96 6.89
N THR A 53 -5.66 -3.40 6.88
CA THR A 53 -4.93 -3.10 5.65
C THR A 53 -4.49 -4.37 4.97
N LYS A 54 -3.96 -5.35 5.73
CA LYS A 54 -3.59 -6.65 5.20
C LYS A 54 -4.80 -7.36 4.59
N GLN A 55 -5.92 -7.41 5.32
CA GLN A 55 -7.16 -8.02 4.83
C GLN A 55 -7.64 -7.34 3.54
N PHE A 56 -7.58 -6.01 3.48
CA PHE A 56 -7.94 -5.29 2.27
C PHE A 56 -7.04 -5.65 1.08
N ILE A 57 -5.72 -5.75 1.29
CA ILE A 57 -4.76 -6.17 0.27
C ILE A 57 -5.05 -7.61 -0.21
N ASP A 58 -5.30 -8.52 0.72
CA ASP A 58 -5.64 -9.92 0.44
C ASP A 58 -6.91 -10.03 -0.42
N THR A 59 -7.96 -9.29 -0.08
CA THR A 59 -9.23 -9.32 -0.82
C THR A 59 -9.17 -8.60 -2.17
N ASN A 60 -8.46 -7.47 -2.28
CA ASN A 60 -8.58 -6.57 -3.44
C ASN A 60 -7.39 -6.59 -4.39
N PHE A 61 -6.21 -7.03 -3.92
CA PHE A 61 -4.94 -6.90 -4.63
C PHE A 61 -4.12 -8.20 -4.71
N LEU A 62 -4.80 -9.36 -4.67
CA LEU A 62 -4.19 -10.69 -4.81
C LEU A 62 -3.23 -11.04 -3.65
N GLY A 63 -3.37 -10.38 -2.51
CA GLY A 63 -2.53 -10.58 -1.33
C GLY A 63 -1.16 -9.92 -1.39
N LEU A 64 -0.44 -10.03 -0.27
CA LEU A 64 0.91 -9.47 -0.14
C LEU A 64 1.89 -10.16 -1.10
N ALA A 65 2.74 -9.36 -1.75
CA ALA A 65 3.86 -9.88 -2.52
C ALA A 65 4.86 -10.57 -1.60
N THR A 66 5.60 -11.54 -2.13
CA THR A 66 6.48 -12.42 -1.35
C THR A 66 7.53 -11.64 -0.55
N GLU A 67 8.02 -10.52 -1.08
CA GLU A 67 8.99 -9.65 -0.38
C GLU A 67 8.42 -8.92 0.87
N PHE A 68 7.09 -8.89 1.00
CA PHE A 68 6.35 -8.22 2.08
C PHE A 68 5.55 -9.17 2.98
N GLN A 69 5.69 -10.48 2.80
CA GLN A 69 5.22 -11.48 3.77
C GLN A 69 6.15 -11.52 4.99
#